data_AF-A0A150TTC8-F1
#
_entry.id   AF-A0A150TTC8-F1
#
_cell.length_a   1.000
_cell.length_b   1.000
_cell.length_c   1.000
_cell.angle_alpha   90.00
_cell.angle_beta   90.00
_cell.angle_gamma   90.00
#
_symmetry.space_group_name_H-M   'P 1'
#
loop_
_entity.id
_entity.type
_entity.pdbx_description
1 polymer ?
#
loop_
_entity_poly.entity_id
_entity_poly.type
_entity_poly.pdbx_seq_one_letter_code
_entity_poly.pdbx_strand_id
1 'polypeptide(L)'
;PPSSGEGASASTGSSASASTGDDPVAARFPTPRALYEGVVAPSCAGAEGSCHRGWAQPELSSFEAFIATAGAFCQTGVGDPRAIVDGCERPGDRLVFADGVERALLRVIVPEGAPRVPAEVTVALDGPAGDVSAVARVRAPVVEGQAELRQELRGVVFTPLEPASRLRLDLSRAGEDVARAFDLRRWPRRGADVVVGDANGNGRDAAGAGLRQLVPGRPERSFLYLRLLGDELGPRMPLVEDGWSEEATRALYCFVRGLPEGWQPDTRVADEPIAYAGCPSGPEDGGPAASDYEAVQAIFDQRCASGPCHGAERASGLDLRRAALAGGEVIGAPSREVPGRALIAPGAADESYLVCKIEPGCAERAQGTAPMPVGGELGAEERAAIRAWIEAGAKLD
;
A
#
# COMPACT_ATOMS: atom_id res chain seq x y z
N PRO A 1 46.85 -56.72 -4.38
CA PRO A 1 45.50 -57.23 -3.98
C PRO A 1 45.61 -58.13 -2.73
N PRO A 2 44.63 -58.21 -1.81
CA PRO A 2 43.30 -57.56 -1.67
C PRO A 2 43.33 -56.45 -0.57
N SER A 3 42.48 -55.42 -0.51
CA SER A 3 41.01 -55.26 -0.40
C SER A 3 40.42 -55.37 1.02
N SER A 4 40.10 -54.19 1.57
CA SER A 4 38.81 -53.75 2.17
C SER A 4 38.28 -54.31 3.51
N GLY A 5 37.75 -53.39 4.33
CA GLY A 5 36.75 -53.60 5.41
C GLY A 5 37.10 -52.92 6.74
N GLU A 6 36.95 -51.60 6.91
CA GLU A 6 35.77 -50.84 7.41
C GLU A 6 35.36 -51.05 8.88
N GLY A 7 35.24 -49.93 9.62
CA GLY A 7 34.25 -49.74 10.67
C GLY A 7 34.74 -49.19 12.02
N ALA A 8 34.74 -47.85 12.19
CA ALA A 8 34.36 -47.21 13.47
C ALA A 8 34.17 -45.70 13.32
N SER A 9 33.04 -45.23 13.84
CA SER A 9 32.44 -43.90 13.81
C SER A 9 33.29 -42.76 14.38
N ALA A 10 33.12 -41.57 13.80
CA ALA A 10 33.23 -40.31 14.53
C ALA A 10 32.21 -39.30 13.97
N SER A 11 31.14 -39.10 14.72
CA SER A 11 30.19 -38.01 14.56
C SER A 11 30.83 -36.71 15.06
N THR A 12 31.20 -35.82 14.15
CA THR A 12 31.54 -34.43 14.48
C THR A 12 30.42 -33.53 13.98
N GLY A 13 29.71 -32.93 14.92
CA GLY A 13 28.72 -31.89 14.66
C GLY A 13 29.38 -30.73 13.94
N SER A 14 28.92 -30.47 12.72
CA SER A 14 29.29 -29.26 11.99
C SER A 14 28.47 -28.12 12.57
N SER A 15 29.14 -27.27 13.35
CA SER A 15 28.60 -26.00 13.81
C SER A 15 28.47 -25.10 12.58
N ALA A 16 27.24 -24.85 12.14
CA ALA A 16 26.95 -23.95 11.05
C ALA A 16 27.31 -22.51 11.46
N SER A 17 28.50 -22.07 11.09
CA SER A 17 28.79 -20.65 10.92
C SER A 17 28.36 -20.27 9.51
N ALA A 18 27.17 -19.69 9.36
CA ALA A 18 26.72 -19.11 8.10
C ALA A 18 27.62 -17.91 7.75
N SER A 19 28.54 -18.10 6.82
CA SER A 19 29.27 -17.04 6.14
C SER A 19 28.30 -16.20 5.32
N THR A 20 28.36 -14.88 5.47
CA THR A 20 27.68 -13.89 4.64
C THR A 20 28.24 -13.81 3.20
N GLY A 21 28.73 -14.93 2.64
CA GLY A 21 29.55 -14.97 1.41
C GLY A 21 29.10 -15.96 0.33
N ASP A 22 28.03 -16.72 0.53
CA ASP A 22 27.68 -17.84 -0.38
C ASP A 22 26.43 -17.59 -1.25
N ASP A 23 25.84 -16.39 -1.19
CA ASP A 23 24.69 -16.07 -2.04
C ASP A 23 25.17 -15.60 -3.43
N PRO A 24 24.84 -16.32 -4.53
CA PRO A 24 25.29 -15.95 -5.87
C PRO A 24 24.75 -14.60 -6.34
N VAL A 25 23.60 -14.16 -5.83
CA VAL A 25 23.03 -12.84 -6.14
C VAL A 25 23.81 -11.74 -5.42
N ALA A 26 24.30 -12.00 -4.20
CA ALA A 26 25.14 -11.04 -3.48
C ALA A 26 26.46 -10.76 -4.19
N ALA A 27 27.02 -11.73 -4.92
CA ALA A 27 28.21 -11.51 -5.74
C ALA A 27 27.95 -10.58 -6.93
N ARG A 28 26.74 -10.61 -7.49
CA ARG A 28 26.33 -9.79 -8.64
C ARG A 28 25.82 -8.41 -8.23
N PHE A 29 25.07 -8.34 -7.14
CA PHE A 29 24.46 -7.13 -6.61
C PHE A 29 24.80 -6.97 -5.11
N PRO A 30 26.07 -6.68 -4.77
CA PRO A 30 26.50 -6.61 -3.38
C PRO A 30 25.90 -5.41 -2.63
N THR A 31 25.63 -4.30 -3.33
CA THR A 31 25.16 -3.05 -2.73
C THR A 31 24.02 -2.44 -3.55
N PRO A 32 23.21 -1.53 -2.98
CA PRO A 32 22.18 -0.81 -3.72
C PRO A 32 22.72 -0.04 -4.93
N ARG A 33 23.94 0.53 -4.82
CA ARG A 33 24.60 1.18 -5.95
C ARG A 33 24.91 0.20 -7.07
N ALA A 34 25.45 -0.98 -6.75
CA ALA A 34 25.74 -2.01 -7.75
C ALA A 34 24.47 -2.53 -8.43
N LEU A 35 23.37 -2.70 -7.67
CA LEU A 35 22.06 -3.01 -8.24
C LEU A 35 21.58 -1.89 -9.18
N TYR A 36 21.68 -0.64 -8.76
CA TYR A 36 21.22 0.49 -9.57
C TYR A 36 22.02 0.63 -10.87
N GLU A 37 23.34 0.70 -10.78
CA GLU A 37 24.22 0.90 -11.94
C GLU A 37 24.21 -0.33 -12.87
N GLY A 38 24.07 -1.53 -12.31
CA GLY A 38 24.11 -2.78 -13.06
C GLY A 38 22.84 -3.09 -13.85
N VAL A 39 21.65 -2.72 -13.32
CA VAL A 39 20.36 -3.11 -13.94
C VAL A 39 19.26 -2.05 -13.86
N VAL A 40 19.10 -1.30 -12.76
CA VAL A 40 18.00 -0.30 -12.68
C VAL A 40 18.19 0.82 -13.71
N ALA A 41 19.35 1.46 -13.74
CA ALA A 41 19.65 2.55 -14.66
C ALA A 41 19.55 2.11 -16.14
N PRO A 42 20.19 1.02 -16.59
CA PRO A 42 20.10 0.61 -17.99
C PRO A 42 18.70 0.10 -18.39
N SER A 43 18.00 -0.65 -17.54
CA SER A 43 16.69 -1.25 -17.88
C SER A 43 15.52 -0.29 -17.71
N CYS A 44 15.61 0.69 -16.80
CA CYS A 44 14.49 1.60 -16.51
C CYS A 44 14.72 3.03 -17.04
N ALA A 45 15.97 3.51 -17.10
CA ALA A 45 16.33 4.89 -17.46
C ALA A 45 17.38 4.99 -18.59
N GLY A 46 17.41 3.96 -19.46
CA GLY A 46 18.40 3.73 -20.50
C GLY A 46 18.61 4.88 -21.51
N ALA A 47 19.74 4.83 -22.21
CA ALA A 47 20.29 5.96 -22.96
C ALA A 47 19.47 6.41 -24.20
N GLU A 48 18.62 5.55 -24.75
CA GLU A 48 17.94 5.79 -26.03
C GLU A 48 16.47 6.25 -25.91
N GLY A 49 15.95 6.46 -24.70
CA GLY A 49 14.53 6.76 -24.49
C GLY A 49 14.22 7.76 -23.36
N SER A 50 12.94 8.15 -23.27
CA SER A 50 12.39 8.96 -22.18
C SER A 50 11.86 8.13 -21.02
N CYS A 51 12.12 6.81 -20.98
CA CYS A 51 11.64 5.94 -19.91
C CYS A 51 12.24 6.39 -18.57
N HIS A 52 11.37 6.69 -17.60
CA HIS A 52 11.72 7.12 -16.24
C HIS A 52 12.78 8.24 -16.15
N ARG A 53 12.77 9.17 -17.12
CA ARG A 53 13.63 10.35 -17.16
C ARG A 53 12.79 11.60 -17.45
N GLY A 54 12.99 12.66 -16.66
CA GLY A 54 12.35 13.96 -16.82
C GLY A 54 10.85 13.90 -16.55
N TRP A 55 10.04 13.87 -17.62
CA TRP A 55 8.58 13.88 -17.50
C TRP A 55 7.98 12.48 -17.29
N ALA A 56 8.73 11.41 -17.61
CA ALA A 56 8.31 10.06 -17.32
C ALA A 56 8.64 9.73 -15.86
N GLN A 57 7.62 9.32 -15.13
CA GLN A 57 7.66 9.10 -13.69
C GLN A 57 7.52 7.60 -13.37
N PRO A 58 8.24 7.08 -12.37
CA PRO A 58 9.22 7.79 -11.55
C PRO A 58 10.51 8.16 -12.24
N GLU A 59 11.16 9.19 -11.70
CA GLU A 59 12.51 9.59 -12.10
C GLU A 59 13.50 8.57 -11.55
N LEU A 60 14.18 7.85 -12.45
CA LEU A 60 15.13 6.80 -12.12
C LEU A 60 16.47 7.00 -12.85
N SER A 61 16.74 8.19 -13.41
CA SER A 61 17.98 8.47 -14.14
C SER A 61 19.20 8.73 -13.26
N SER A 62 19.01 8.84 -11.93
CA SER A 62 20.11 8.89 -10.96
C SER A 62 19.85 7.97 -9.77
N PHE A 63 20.93 7.54 -9.11
CA PHE A 63 20.84 6.76 -7.86
C PHE A 63 20.09 7.53 -6.78
N GLU A 64 20.29 8.85 -6.69
CA GLU A 64 19.57 9.73 -5.77
C GLU A 64 18.05 9.70 -6.03
N ALA A 65 17.64 9.77 -7.29
CA ALA A 65 16.22 9.70 -7.65
C ALA A 65 15.62 8.32 -7.36
N PHE A 66 16.37 7.24 -7.63
CA PHE A 66 15.97 5.88 -7.23
C PHE A 66 15.78 5.76 -5.71
N ILE A 67 16.71 6.25 -4.91
CA ILE A 67 16.58 6.24 -3.44
C ILE A 67 15.42 7.13 -2.97
N ALA A 68 15.17 8.26 -3.63
CA ALA A 68 14.05 9.14 -3.32
C ALA A 68 12.67 8.50 -3.54
N THR A 69 12.59 7.34 -4.21
CA THR A 69 11.33 6.57 -4.34
C THR A 69 10.90 5.90 -3.03
N ALA A 70 11.81 5.69 -2.08
CA ALA A 70 11.49 5.13 -0.77
C ALA A 70 10.57 6.06 0.02
N GLY A 71 9.39 5.56 0.40
CA GLY A 71 8.35 6.31 1.09
C GLY A 71 7.58 7.30 0.20
N ALA A 72 7.99 7.50 -1.07
CA ALA A 72 7.33 8.40 -1.99
C ALA A 72 5.97 7.83 -2.44
N PHE A 73 4.96 8.70 -2.53
CA PHE A 73 3.68 8.31 -3.13
C PHE A 73 3.87 7.77 -4.54
N CYS A 74 3.02 6.82 -4.94
CA CYS A 74 2.92 6.44 -6.33
C CYS A 74 2.70 7.68 -7.19
N GLN A 75 3.46 7.81 -8.26
CA GLN A 75 3.27 8.90 -9.19
C GLN A 75 2.25 8.49 -10.24
N THR A 76 1.03 8.96 -10.04
CA THR A 76 -0.05 8.79 -11.00
C THR A 76 0.18 9.77 -12.15
N GLY A 77 0.48 9.27 -13.35
CA GLY A 77 0.67 10.10 -14.54
C GLY A 77 -0.61 10.85 -14.95
N VAL A 78 -0.47 11.81 -15.87
CA VAL A 78 -1.59 12.61 -16.45
C VAL A 78 -2.43 11.81 -17.46
N GLY A 79 -2.32 10.48 -17.44
CA GLY A 79 -3.06 9.59 -18.33
C GLY A 79 -4.54 9.54 -17.98
N ASP A 80 -5.24 8.49 -18.44
CA ASP A 80 -6.62 8.26 -18.00
C ASP A 80 -6.64 8.08 -16.48
N PRO A 81 -7.32 8.97 -15.72
CA PRO A 81 -7.40 8.82 -14.26
C PRO A 81 -7.97 7.46 -13.85
N ARG A 82 -8.80 6.83 -14.69
CA ARG A 82 -9.35 5.48 -14.43
C ARG A 82 -8.29 4.38 -14.38
N ALA A 83 -7.10 4.63 -14.92
CA ALA A 83 -5.98 3.69 -14.87
C ALA A 83 -5.17 3.80 -13.57
N ILE A 84 -5.51 4.74 -12.67
CA ILE A 84 -4.90 4.84 -11.36
C ILE A 84 -5.37 3.66 -10.52
N VAL A 85 -4.41 2.89 -10.01
CA VAL A 85 -4.64 1.76 -9.10
C VAL A 85 -5.11 2.28 -7.74
N ASP A 86 -6.16 1.69 -7.17
CA ASP A 86 -6.71 2.02 -5.84
C ASP A 86 -5.61 2.14 -4.78
N GLY A 87 -4.66 1.19 -4.77
CA GLY A 87 -3.54 1.18 -3.82
C GLY A 87 -2.52 2.31 -3.97
N CYS A 88 -2.57 3.04 -5.07
CA CYS A 88 -1.71 4.20 -5.32
C CYS A 88 -2.43 5.53 -5.10
N GLU A 89 -3.71 5.49 -4.75
CA GLU A 89 -4.45 6.69 -4.38
C GLU A 89 -3.92 7.28 -3.08
N ARG A 90 -4.01 8.59 -2.97
CA ARG A 90 -3.48 9.34 -1.83
C ARG A 90 -4.65 9.71 -0.92
N PRO A 91 -4.45 9.77 0.41
CA PRO A 91 -5.43 10.41 1.27
C PRO A 91 -5.76 11.81 0.75
N GLY A 92 -7.05 12.06 0.47
CA GLY A 92 -7.52 13.34 -0.02
C GLY A 92 -7.37 14.44 1.03
N ASP A 93 -7.19 15.68 0.57
CA ASP A 93 -7.23 16.83 1.46
C ASP A 93 -8.61 16.96 2.12
N ARG A 94 -8.65 17.46 3.34
CA ARG A 94 -9.87 17.63 4.12
C ARG A 94 -10.46 19.02 3.92
N LEU A 95 -11.72 19.09 3.52
CA LEU A 95 -12.53 20.30 3.62
C LEU A 95 -13.03 20.42 5.06
N VAL A 96 -12.68 21.53 5.71
CA VAL A 96 -13.07 21.84 7.10
C VAL A 96 -14.21 22.87 7.05
N PHE A 97 -15.35 22.50 7.60
CA PHE A 97 -16.56 23.31 7.65
C PHE A 97 -16.65 24.18 8.92
N ALA A 98 -17.61 25.11 8.94
CA ALA A 98 -17.77 26.09 10.01
C ALA A 98 -18.07 25.46 11.38
N ASP A 99 -18.82 24.37 11.37
CA ASP A 99 -19.22 23.55 12.51
C ASP A 99 -18.11 22.61 13.00
N GLY A 100 -16.93 22.65 12.38
CA GLY A 100 -15.79 21.78 12.70
C GLY A 100 -15.88 20.40 12.06
N VAL A 101 -16.92 20.11 11.27
CA VAL A 101 -16.98 18.87 10.48
C VAL A 101 -15.86 18.89 9.45
N GLU A 102 -15.22 17.75 9.27
CA GLU A 102 -14.23 17.55 8.23
C GLU A 102 -14.64 16.43 7.28
N ARG A 103 -14.38 16.65 5.99
CA ARG A 103 -14.63 15.67 4.93
C ARG A 103 -13.45 15.56 4.00
N ALA A 104 -13.03 14.34 3.70
CA ALA A 104 -12.03 14.13 2.64
C ALA A 104 -12.62 14.54 1.28
N LEU A 105 -11.84 15.28 0.51
CA LEU A 105 -12.10 15.55 -0.90
C LEU A 105 -11.83 14.26 -1.67
N LEU A 106 -12.88 13.56 -2.06
CA LEU A 106 -12.77 12.37 -2.89
C LEU A 106 -12.52 12.74 -4.35
N ARG A 107 -13.22 13.76 -4.87
CA ARG A 107 -13.07 14.21 -6.27
C ARG A 107 -13.28 15.70 -6.43
N VAL A 108 -12.67 16.26 -7.47
CA VAL A 108 -13.03 17.56 -8.04
C VAL A 108 -13.42 17.36 -9.50
N ILE A 109 -14.61 17.83 -9.83
CA ILE A 109 -15.25 17.74 -11.14
C ILE A 109 -15.29 19.16 -11.69
N VAL A 110 -14.42 19.42 -12.66
CA VAL A 110 -14.41 20.68 -13.41
C VAL A 110 -15.40 20.55 -14.58
N PRO A 111 -16.33 21.49 -14.77
CA PRO A 111 -17.27 21.43 -15.90
C PRO A 111 -16.56 21.30 -17.25
N GLU A 112 -17.16 20.55 -18.16
CA GLU A 112 -16.65 20.42 -19.53
C GLU A 112 -16.62 21.80 -20.22
N GLY A 113 -15.54 22.10 -20.94
CA GLY A 113 -15.35 23.40 -21.58
C GLY A 113 -15.00 24.56 -20.62
N ALA A 114 -14.84 24.32 -19.32
CA ALA A 114 -14.45 25.37 -18.38
C ALA A 114 -13.07 25.98 -18.75
N PRO A 115 -12.87 27.29 -18.56
CA PRO A 115 -11.59 27.94 -18.79
C PRO A 115 -10.47 27.36 -17.90
N ARG A 116 -9.21 27.68 -18.21
CA ARG A 116 -8.01 27.25 -17.43
C ARG A 116 -8.00 27.73 -15.96
N VAL A 117 -8.86 28.68 -15.62
CA VAL A 117 -9.14 29.07 -14.24
C VAL A 117 -10.64 28.87 -14.07
N PRO A 118 -11.08 27.76 -13.47
CA PRO A 118 -12.49 27.45 -13.39
C PRO A 118 -13.18 28.46 -12.45
N ALA A 119 -14.29 29.05 -12.92
CA ALA A 119 -15.15 29.89 -12.09
C ALA A 119 -16.08 29.05 -11.20
N GLU A 120 -16.22 27.75 -11.49
CA GLU A 120 -17.05 26.83 -10.73
C GLU A 120 -16.45 25.42 -10.80
N VAL A 121 -16.53 24.68 -9.70
CA VAL A 121 -16.25 23.25 -9.65
C VAL A 121 -17.30 22.54 -8.79
N THR A 122 -17.48 21.23 -9.01
CA THR A 122 -18.21 20.36 -8.08
C THR A 122 -17.24 19.45 -7.38
N VAL A 123 -17.34 19.31 -6.05
CA VAL A 123 -16.53 18.36 -5.28
C VAL A 123 -17.39 17.23 -4.75
N ALA A 124 -16.79 16.03 -4.65
CA ALA A 124 -17.36 14.88 -3.96
C ALA A 124 -16.61 14.63 -2.66
N LEU A 125 -17.35 14.31 -1.60
CA LEU A 125 -16.87 14.17 -0.23
C LEU A 125 -17.09 12.75 0.29
N ASP A 126 -16.31 12.33 1.28
CA ASP A 126 -16.44 11.06 2.01
C ASP A 126 -17.71 10.97 2.90
N GLY A 127 -18.53 12.02 2.91
CA GLY A 127 -19.80 12.07 3.63
C GLY A 127 -20.53 13.38 3.38
N PRO A 128 -21.72 13.57 4.00
CA PRO A 128 -22.49 14.80 3.86
C PRO A 128 -21.68 16.03 4.25
N ALA A 129 -21.81 17.12 3.48
CA ALA A 129 -21.19 18.40 3.82
C ALA A 129 -21.65 18.90 5.20
N GLY A 130 -20.74 19.57 5.93
CA GLY A 130 -21.07 20.25 7.19
C GLY A 130 -21.73 21.61 6.94
N ASP A 131 -21.72 22.47 7.96
CA ASP A 131 -22.21 23.84 7.83
C ASP A 131 -21.36 24.67 6.86
N VAL A 132 -21.98 24.99 5.72
CA VAL A 132 -21.41 25.79 4.63
C VAL A 132 -21.56 27.30 4.83
N SER A 133 -22.13 27.74 5.96
CA SER A 133 -22.41 29.16 6.23
C SER A 133 -21.19 30.02 6.56
N ALA A 134 -20.05 29.42 6.92
CA ALA A 134 -18.81 30.15 7.19
C ALA A 134 -17.66 29.79 6.23
N VAL A 135 -16.51 30.44 6.43
CA VAL A 135 -15.31 30.24 5.60
C VAL A 135 -14.77 28.83 5.84
N ALA A 136 -14.97 27.95 4.86
CA ALA A 136 -14.32 26.66 4.83
C ALA A 136 -12.84 26.80 4.47
N ARG A 137 -12.05 25.79 4.82
CA ARG A 137 -10.62 25.70 4.47
C ARG A 137 -10.28 24.30 4.03
N VAL A 138 -9.28 24.18 3.17
CA VAL A 138 -8.72 22.89 2.77
C VAL A 138 -7.42 22.70 3.53
N ARG A 139 -7.26 21.53 4.16
CA ARG A 139 -6.02 21.14 4.82
C ARG A 139 -5.58 19.75 4.39
N ALA A 140 -4.29 19.51 4.42
CA ALA A 140 -3.75 18.18 4.27
C ALA A 140 -4.32 17.24 5.35
N PRO A 141 -4.47 15.94 5.04
CA PRO A 141 -4.76 14.94 6.07
C PRO A 141 -3.66 14.96 7.13
N VAL A 142 -4.03 14.73 8.39
CA VAL A 142 -3.03 14.67 9.47
C VAL A 142 -2.22 13.40 9.30
N VAL A 143 -0.94 13.54 8.97
CA VAL A 143 0.04 12.48 9.01
C VAL A 143 1.11 12.95 10.01
N GLU A 144 1.29 12.22 11.11
CA GLU A 144 2.35 12.49 12.11
C GLU A 144 2.36 13.90 12.73
N GLY A 145 1.17 14.44 13.05
CA GLY A 145 1.05 15.39 14.16
C GLY A 145 0.82 16.86 13.81
N GLN A 146 0.83 17.30 12.55
CA GLN A 146 0.27 18.61 12.19
C GLN A 146 -0.45 18.61 10.83
N ALA A 147 -1.60 19.30 10.78
CA ALA A 147 -2.34 19.53 9.55
C ALA A 147 -1.79 20.77 8.84
N GLU A 148 -1.27 20.60 7.62
CA GLU A 148 -0.85 21.71 6.77
C GLU A 148 -2.09 22.37 6.13
N LEU A 149 -2.27 23.67 6.33
CA LEU A 149 -3.29 24.44 5.60
C LEU A 149 -2.91 24.49 4.12
N ARG A 150 -3.75 23.93 3.24
CA ARG A 150 -3.57 24.00 1.79
C ARG A 150 -4.16 25.28 1.23
N GLN A 151 -5.40 25.60 1.61
CA GLN A 151 -6.11 26.73 1.04
C GLN A 151 -7.14 27.33 2.00
N GLU A 152 -7.14 28.65 2.11
CA GLU A 152 -8.27 29.44 2.65
C GLU A 152 -9.31 29.64 1.53
N LEU A 153 -10.58 29.28 1.74
CA LEU A 153 -11.63 29.39 0.71
C LEU A 153 -12.42 30.69 0.81
N ARG A 154 -11.70 31.82 0.97
CA ARG A 154 -12.33 33.14 1.03
C ARG A 154 -12.97 33.52 -0.30
N GLY A 155 -14.20 34.01 -0.24
CA GLY A 155 -14.96 34.42 -1.44
C GLY A 155 -15.58 33.26 -2.22
N VAL A 156 -15.41 32.01 -1.76
CA VAL A 156 -16.09 30.85 -2.34
C VAL A 156 -17.52 30.80 -1.80
N VAL A 157 -18.48 30.60 -2.71
CA VAL A 157 -19.87 30.33 -2.34
C VAL A 157 -20.15 28.84 -2.51
N PHE A 158 -20.68 28.23 -1.48
CA PHE A 158 -20.94 26.79 -1.42
C PHE A 158 -22.43 26.52 -1.60
N THR A 159 -22.77 25.65 -2.56
CA THR A 159 -24.15 25.19 -2.78
C THR A 159 -24.22 23.68 -2.61
N PRO A 160 -24.86 23.15 -1.54
CA PRO A 160 -25.09 21.72 -1.38
C PRO A 160 -25.86 21.15 -2.57
N LEU A 161 -25.48 19.94 -3.00
CA LEU A 161 -26.15 19.21 -4.08
C LEU A 161 -26.67 17.87 -3.56
N GLU A 162 -27.46 17.18 -4.38
CA GLU A 162 -27.81 15.78 -4.15
C GLU A 162 -26.87 14.84 -4.94
N PRO A 163 -26.35 13.76 -4.33
CA PRO A 163 -26.45 13.44 -2.89
C PRO A 163 -25.70 14.45 -2.01
N ALA A 164 -26.10 14.60 -0.74
CA ALA A 164 -25.52 15.56 0.22
C ALA A 164 -23.99 15.49 0.40
N SER A 165 -23.33 14.45 -0.11
CA SER A 165 -21.87 14.34 -0.23
C SER A 165 -21.29 15.12 -1.41
N ARG A 166 -22.10 15.88 -2.15
CA ARG A 166 -21.66 16.74 -3.26
C ARG A 166 -21.87 18.21 -2.92
N LEU A 167 -20.88 19.01 -3.27
CA LEU A 167 -20.88 20.44 -3.05
C LEU A 167 -20.42 21.17 -4.30
N ARG A 168 -21.19 22.16 -4.74
CA ARG A 168 -20.77 23.09 -5.79
C ARG A 168 -20.05 24.27 -5.16
N LEU A 169 -18.87 24.57 -5.67
CA LEU A 169 -18.06 25.72 -5.28
C LEU A 169 -18.10 26.73 -6.42
N ASP A 170 -18.75 27.88 -6.18
CA ASP A 170 -18.60 29.06 -7.02
C ASP A 170 -17.32 29.78 -6.60
N LEU A 171 -16.38 29.82 -7.53
CA LEU A 171 -15.03 30.36 -7.39
C LEU A 171 -14.91 31.74 -8.07
N SER A 172 -15.98 32.28 -8.66
CA SER A 172 -15.96 33.53 -9.44
C SER A 172 -15.50 34.75 -8.64
N ARG A 173 -15.70 34.73 -7.32
CA ARG A 173 -15.24 35.75 -6.37
C ARG A 173 -14.06 35.29 -5.52
N ALA A 174 -13.61 34.06 -5.73
CA ALA A 174 -12.40 33.56 -5.10
C ALA A 174 -11.18 34.18 -5.82
N GLY A 175 -10.08 34.33 -5.08
CA GLY A 175 -8.80 34.69 -5.70
C GLY A 175 -8.37 33.63 -6.72
N GLU A 176 -7.61 34.03 -7.73
CA GLU A 176 -7.16 33.13 -8.80
C GLU A 176 -6.38 31.92 -8.26
N ASP A 177 -5.61 32.08 -7.18
CA ASP A 177 -4.89 30.99 -6.53
C ASP A 177 -5.83 29.91 -5.99
N VAL A 178 -6.95 30.31 -5.38
CA VAL A 178 -7.98 29.36 -4.91
C VAL A 178 -8.54 28.59 -6.09
N ALA A 179 -8.93 29.29 -7.16
CA ALA A 179 -9.51 28.64 -8.33
C ALA A 179 -8.53 27.69 -9.01
N ARG A 180 -7.25 28.06 -9.08
CA ARG A 180 -6.18 27.21 -9.63
C ARG A 180 -5.88 25.99 -8.78
N ALA A 181 -6.02 26.08 -7.45
CA ALA A 181 -5.82 24.94 -6.56
C ALA A 181 -6.78 23.77 -6.88
N PHE A 182 -8.00 24.08 -7.33
CA PHE A 182 -9.01 23.10 -7.74
C PHE A 182 -8.95 22.68 -9.22
N ASP A 183 -8.09 23.28 -10.06
CA ASP A 183 -7.95 22.86 -11.46
C ASP A 183 -7.05 21.62 -11.58
N LEU A 184 -7.66 20.44 -11.47
CA LEU A 184 -6.96 19.14 -11.55
C LEU A 184 -6.42 18.81 -12.94
N ARG A 185 -6.82 19.55 -13.98
CA ARG A 185 -6.37 19.32 -15.36
C ARG A 185 -4.94 19.81 -15.60
N ARG A 186 -4.34 20.51 -14.62
CA ARG A 186 -3.03 21.14 -14.73
C ARG A 186 -1.90 20.20 -14.28
N TRP A 187 -0.84 20.13 -15.08
CA TRP A 187 0.42 19.44 -14.77
C TRP A 187 1.65 20.34 -15.04
N PRO A 188 2.72 20.28 -14.22
CA PRO A 188 2.80 19.57 -12.94
C PRO A 188 1.94 20.26 -11.86
N ARG A 189 1.50 19.46 -10.89
CA ARG A 189 0.79 19.95 -9.70
C ARG A 189 1.74 20.81 -8.87
N ARG A 190 1.24 21.89 -8.27
CA ARG A 190 1.95 22.73 -7.30
C ARG A 190 1.64 22.24 -5.88
N GLY A 191 2.49 22.55 -4.91
CA GLY A 191 2.25 22.19 -3.50
C GLY A 191 0.98 22.80 -2.88
N ALA A 192 0.43 23.85 -3.50
CA ALA A 192 -0.83 24.47 -3.09
C ALA A 192 -2.07 23.84 -3.75
N ASP A 193 -1.90 22.95 -4.75
CA ASP A 193 -3.04 22.31 -5.39
C ASP A 193 -3.67 21.26 -4.48
N VAL A 194 -4.99 21.10 -4.56
CA VAL A 194 -5.70 20.12 -3.73
C VAL A 194 -5.39 18.68 -4.16
N VAL A 195 -5.29 17.78 -3.19
CA VAL A 195 -5.18 16.34 -3.41
C VAL A 195 -6.54 15.68 -3.21
N VAL A 196 -6.89 14.76 -4.10
CA VAL A 196 -8.15 14.02 -4.06
C VAL A 196 -7.93 12.56 -3.68
N GLY A 197 -8.91 11.98 -2.97
CA GLY A 197 -8.85 10.65 -2.38
C GLY A 197 -9.33 9.49 -3.24
N ASP A 198 -10.06 9.78 -4.33
CA ASP A 198 -10.63 8.83 -5.30
C ASP A 198 -10.29 9.35 -6.71
N ALA A 199 -9.01 9.23 -7.05
CA ALA A 199 -8.47 9.80 -8.27
C ALA A 199 -8.99 9.07 -9.52
N ASN A 200 -9.25 7.76 -9.43
CA ASN A 200 -9.80 6.98 -10.53
C ASN A 200 -11.33 7.08 -10.65
N GLY A 201 -12.01 7.57 -9.62
CA GLY A 201 -13.43 7.84 -9.62
C GLY A 201 -14.31 6.61 -9.48
N ASN A 202 -13.80 5.51 -8.93
CA ASN A 202 -14.55 4.28 -8.71
C ASN A 202 -15.34 4.28 -7.39
N GLY A 203 -15.21 5.34 -6.57
CA GLY A 203 -15.96 5.52 -5.33
C GLY A 203 -15.39 4.74 -4.14
N ARG A 204 -14.18 4.19 -4.25
CA ARG A 204 -13.39 3.69 -3.13
C ARG A 204 -12.49 4.83 -2.65
N ASP A 205 -12.34 4.97 -1.34
CA ASP A 205 -11.39 5.92 -0.79
C ASP A 205 -10.04 5.23 -0.57
N ALA A 206 -8.97 6.03 -0.57
CA ALA A 206 -7.61 5.59 -0.24
C ALA A 206 -7.44 5.02 1.19
N ALA A 207 -8.53 4.76 1.93
CA ALA A 207 -8.47 4.16 3.27
C ALA A 207 -8.00 2.70 3.22
N GLY A 208 -8.01 2.05 2.06
CA GLY A 208 -7.82 0.60 1.94
C GLY A 208 -6.51 0.08 1.31
N ALA A 209 -5.69 0.87 0.63
CA ALA A 209 -4.44 0.33 0.07
C ALA A 209 -3.37 1.42 -0.05
N GLY A 210 -2.34 1.32 0.80
CA GLY A 210 -1.30 2.32 0.99
C GLY A 210 0.01 1.91 0.34
N LEU A 211 0.02 1.72 -0.98
CA LEU A 211 1.25 1.53 -1.72
C LEU A 211 2.06 2.83 -1.72
N ARG A 212 3.38 2.67 -1.74
CA ARG A 212 4.35 3.70 -2.10
C ARG A 212 5.18 3.16 -3.26
N GLN A 213 5.96 4.01 -3.91
CA GLN A 213 6.85 3.55 -4.96
C GLN A 213 7.75 2.41 -4.43
N LEU A 214 8.46 2.67 -3.33
CA LEU A 214 9.02 1.66 -2.45
C LEU A 214 8.57 1.93 -1.01
N VAL A 215 8.25 0.87 -0.26
CA VAL A 215 7.92 0.93 1.18
C VAL A 215 9.06 0.27 1.95
N PRO A 216 9.90 1.05 2.68
CA PRO A 216 10.96 0.50 3.52
C PRO A 216 10.45 -0.61 4.44
N GLY A 217 11.15 -1.75 4.45
CA GLY A 217 10.82 -2.93 5.26
C GLY A 217 9.67 -3.78 4.72
N ARG A 218 8.86 -3.26 3.78
CA ARG A 218 7.65 -3.93 3.26
C ARG A 218 7.63 -3.96 1.72
N PRO A 219 8.52 -4.74 1.09
CA PRO A 219 8.58 -4.87 -0.38
C PRO A 219 7.23 -5.27 -1.02
N GLU A 220 6.41 -6.05 -0.33
CA GLU A 220 5.07 -6.45 -0.77
C GLU A 220 4.07 -5.29 -0.91
N ARG A 221 4.37 -4.15 -0.27
CA ARG A 221 3.60 -2.90 -0.41
C ARG A 221 4.28 -1.89 -1.34
N SER A 222 5.36 -2.30 -2.01
CA SER A 222 6.13 -1.45 -2.91
C SER A 222 5.61 -1.56 -4.34
N PHE A 223 4.95 -0.51 -4.82
CA PHE A 223 4.36 -0.47 -6.16
C PHE A 223 5.36 -0.83 -7.25
N LEU A 224 6.58 -0.28 -7.22
CA LEU A 224 7.59 -0.57 -8.24
C LEU A 224 8.00 -2.05 -8.23
N TYR A 225 8.08 -2.66 -7.06
CA TYR A 225 8.37 -4.09 -6.94
C TYR A 225 7.25 -4.95 -7.54
N LEU A 226 5.99 -4.67 -7.18
CA LEU A 226 4.82 -5.38 -7.71
C LEU A 226 4.72 -5.26 -9.24
N ARG A 227 5.14 -4.13 -9.81
CA ARG A 227 5.17 -3.89 -11.25
C ARG A 227 6.20 -4.74 -11.99
N LEU A 228 7.22 -5.26 -11.30
CA LEU A 228 8.23 -6.16 -11.87
C LEU A 228 7.78 -7.63 -11.85
N LEU A 229 6.84 -7.98 -10.96
CA LEU A 229 6.34 -9.36 -10.82
C LEU A 229 5.30 -9.69 -11.89
N GLY A 230 4.36 -8.78 -12.17
CA GLY A 230 3.25 -9.09 -13.06
C GLY A 230 2.48 -7.87 -13.54
N ASP A 231 1.37 -8.14 -14.23
CA ASP A 231 0.54 -7.15 -14.90
C ASP A 231 -0.72 -6.73 -14.10
N GLU A 232 -0.88 -7.20 -12.87
CA GLU A 232 -2.04 -6.86 -12.03
C GLU A 232 -2.21 -5.35 -11.82
N LEU A 233 -1.10 -4.61 -11.72
CA LEU A 233 -1.09 -3.16 -11.47
C LEU A 233 -0.80 -2.35 -12.75
N GLY A 234 -1.04 -2.94 -13.93
CA GLY A 234 -0.83 -2.37 -15.28
C GLY A 234 0.13 -3.23 -16.14
N PRO A 235 0.81 -2.73 -17.20
CA PRO A 235 1.81 -3.54 -17.93
C PRO A 235 3.06 -3.85 -17.10
N ARG A 236 3.51 -5.11 -17.03
CA ARG A 236 4.74 -5.51 -16.31
C ARG A 236 5.94 -4.69 -16.77
N MET A 237 6.79 -4.29 -15.82
CA MET A 237 8.01 -3.52 -16.06
C MET A 237 9.27 -4.41 -15.96
N PRO A 238 10.39 -4.00 -16.58
CA PRO A 238 10.47 -2.94 -17.59
C PRO A 238 9.72 -3.33 -18.88
N LEU A 239 9.12 -2.35 -19.58
CA LEU A 239 8.39 -2.62 -20.84
C LEU A 239 9.28 -3.20 -21.94
N VAL A 240 10.57 -2.88 -21.88
CA VAL A 240 11.60 -3.47 -22.73
C VAL A 240 12.42 -4.39 -21.83
N GLU A 241 12.38 -5.69 -22.09
CA GLU A 241 13.04 -6.73 -21.29
C GLU A 241 14.58 -6.76 -21.47
N ASP A 242 15.22 -5.60 -21.55
CA ASP A 242 16.68 -5.52 -21.70
C ASP A 242 17.34 -5.51 -20.32
N GLY A 243 17.91 -6.65 -19.93
CA GLY A 243 18.87 -6.78 -18.83
C GLY A 243 18.28 -6.96 -17.43
N TRP A 244 16.96 -6.82 -17.25
CA TRP A 244 16.31 -7.09 -15.96
C TRP A 244 16.14 -8.60 -15.74
N SER A 245 16.55 -9.11 -14.58
CA SER A 245 16.52 -10.54 -14.24
C SER A 245 15.74 -10.81 -12.95
N GLU A 246 15.40 -12.09 -12.72
CA GLU A 246 14.83 -12.54 -11.44
C GLU A 246 15.80 -12.27 -10.27
N GLU A 247 17.10 -12.43 -10.49
CA GLU A 247 18.15 -12.07 -9.51
C GLU A 247 18.11 -10.58 -9.15
N ALA A 248 17.90 -9.70 -10.15
CA ALA A 248 17.75 -8.26 -9.91
C ALA A 248 16.47 -7.94 -9.12
N THR A 249 15.39 -8.65 -9.43
CA THR A 249 14.12 -8.51 -8.71
C THR A 249 14.27 -8.94 -7.24
N ARG A 250 14.95 -10.06 -7.00
CA ARG A 250 15.30 -10.53 -5.65
C ARG A 250 16.22 -9.56 -4.92
N ALA A 251 17.24 -9.01 -5.58
CA ALA A 251 18.12 -8.01 -5.00
C ALA A 251 17.36 -6.75 -4.57
N LEU A 252 16.41 -6.28 -5.40
CA LEU A 252 15.53 -5.17 -5.05
C LEU A 252 14.64 -5.51 -3.83
N TYR A 253 14.04 -6.71 -3.81
CA TYR A 253 13.26 -7.18 -2.66
C TYR A 253 14.10 -7.13 -1.37
N CYS A 254 15.30 -7.73 -1.39
CA CYS A 254 16.18 -7.78 -0.24
C CYS A 254 16.64 -6.41 0.23
N PHE A 255 16.96 -5.53 -0.72
CA PHE A 255 17.31 -4.16 -0.41
C PHE A 255 16.17 -3.46 0.33
N VAL A 256 14.95 -3.49 -0.23
CA VAL A 256 13.79 -2.80 0.36
C VAL A 256 13.42 -3.39 1.71
N ARG A 257 13.41 -4.72 1.84
CA ARG A 257 13.17 -5.43 3.11
C ARG A 257 14.19 -5.07 4.19
N GLY A 258 15.44 -4.85 3.80
CA GLY A 258 16.53 -4.49 4.72
C GLY A 258 16.43 -3.07 5.27
N LEU A 259 15.63 -2.20 4.65
CA LEU A 259 15.42 -0.84 5.14
C LEU A 259 14.50 -0.85 6.38
N PRO A 260 14.79 -0.07 7.44
CA PRO A 260 13.89 0.09 8.58
C PRO A 260 12.52 0.66 8.18
N GLU A 261 11.45 0.27 8.86
CA GLU A 261 10.15 0.94 8.70
C GLU A 261 10.26 2.43 9.05
N GLY A 262 9.65 3.29 8.23
CA GLY A 262 9.75 4.76 8.38
C GLY A 262 11.10 5.36 7.96
N TRP A 263 12.00 4.56 7.39
CA TRP A 263 13.29 5.04 6.86
C TRP A 263 13.07 6.16 5.84
N GLN A 264 13.91 7.19 5.94
CA GLN A 264 13.90 8.36 5.06
C GLN A 264 14.99 8.24 4.01
N PRO A 265 14.75 8.64 2.75
CA PRO A 265 15.73 8.61 1.67
C PRO A 265 17.10 9.17 2.06
N ASP A 266 18.11 8.32 2.03
CA ASP A 266 19.49 8.65 2.37
C ASP A 266 20.46 7.90 1.47
N THR A 267 21.25 8.63 0.68
CA THR A 267 22.18 8.04 -0.28
C THR A 267 23.38 7.37 0.37
N ARG A 268 23.58 7.50 1.70
CA ARG A 268 24.63 6.77 2.42
C ARG A 268 24.44 5.25 2.38
N VAL A 269 23.22 4.76 2.12
CA VAL A 269 22.93 3.33 1.92
C VAL A 269 23.57 2.75 0.65
N ALA A 270 24.10 3.59 -0.25
CA ALA A 270 24.58 3.20 -1.57
C ALA A 270 25.58 2.03 -1.56
N ASP A 271 26.49 2.05 -0.59
CA ASP A 271 27.61 1.12 -0.51
C ASP A 271 27.46 0.13 0.66
N GLU A 272 26.32 0.18 1.36
CA GLU A 272 25.97 -0.79 2.39
C GLU A 272 25.62 -2.15 1.74
N PRO A 273 26.09 -3.28 2.30
CA PRO A 273 25.75 -4.59 1.76
C PRO A 273 24.24 -4.86 1.80
N ILE A 274 23.67 -5.35 0.70
CA ILE A 274 22.30 -5.86 0.69
C ILE A 274 22.23 -7.12 1.56
N ALA A 275 21.29 -7.14 2.52
CA ALA A 275 21.10 -8.27 3.41
C ALA A 275 20.26 -9.37 2.74
N TYR A 276 20.92 -10.32 2.08
CA TYR A 276 20.26 -11.47 1.43
C TYR A 276 19.85 -12.59 2.39
N ALA A 277 20.36 -12.59 3.62
CA ALA A 277 20.03 -13.61 4.61
C ALA A 277 18.52 -13.60 4.91
N GLY A 278 17.88 -14.76 4.75
CA GLY A 278 16.44 -14.92 4.94
C GLY A 278 15.58 -14.25 3.87
N CYS A 279 16.17 -13.82 2.74
CA CYS A 279 15.40 -13.50 1.56
C CYS A 279 14.92 -14.77 0.86
N PRO A 280 13.73 -14.73 0.24
CA PRO A 280 13.25 -15.80 -0.60
C PRO A 280 14.22 -16.11 -1.75
N SER A 281 14.19 -17.35 -2.23
CA SER A 281 15.02 -17.83 -3.33
C SER A 281 14.65 -17.20 -4.67
N GLY A 282 13.35 -17.00 -4.92
CA GLY A 282 12.83 -16.35 -6.11
C GLY A 282 12.12 -15.01 -5.80
N PRO A 283 11.86 -14.20 -6.83
CA PRO A 283 11.10 -12.96 -6.68
C PRO A 283 9.60 -13.20 -6.42
N GLU A 284 9.00 -14.26 -6.94
CA GLU A 284 7.60 -14.63 -6.68
C GLU A 284 7.40 -15.16 -5.24
N ASP A 285 8.39 -15.87 -4.71
CA ASP A 285 8.46 -16.29 -3.30
C ASP A 285 8.53 -15.09 -2.32
N GLY A 286 8.85 -13.90 -2.83
CA GLY A 286 8.91 -12.63 -2.11
C GLY A 286 7.89 -11.59 -2.57
N GLY A 287 6.92 -11.93 -3.43
CA GLY A 287 5.75 -11.07 -3.60
C GLY A 287 5.07 -10.82 -2.25
N PRO A 288 3.99 -10.00 -2.16
CA PRO A 288 2.88 -10.53 -1.41
C PRO A 288 2.70 -11.91 -2.03
N ALA A 289 3.06 -12.97 -1.29
CA ALA A 289 2.47 -14.24 -1.60
C ALA A 289 0.99 -13.87 -1.75
N ALA A 290 0.42 -14.07 -2.94
CA ALA A 290 -0.95 -14.49 -2.94
C ALA A 290 -0.91 -15.66 -1.97
N SER A 291 -1.17 -15.40 -0.69
CA SER A 291 -1.22 -16.46 0.28
C SER A 291 -2.37 -17.24 -0.28
N ASP A 292 -2.05 -18.41 -0.81
CA ASP A 292 -3.03 -19.30 -1.40
C ASP A 292 -4.19 -19.31 -0.42
N TYR A 293 -5.32 -18.71 -0.80
CA TYR A 293 -6.43 -18.59 0.12
C TYR A 293 -6.84 -19.99 0.58
N GLU A 294 -6.53 -21.04 -0.20
CA GLU A 294 -6.66 -22.43 0.25
C GLU A 294 -5.86 -22.74 1.53
N ALA A 295 -4.64 -22.22 1.68
CA ALA A 295 -3.86 -22.38 2.90
C ALA A 295 -4.49 -21.64 4.08
N VAL A 296 -5.01 -20.44 3.86
CA VAL A 296 -5.71 -19.65 4.88
C VAL A 296 -7.04 -20.29 5.25
N GLN A 297 -7.79 -20.76 4.26
CA GLN A 297 -9.04 -21.49 4.44
C GLN A 297 -8.79 -22.79 5.20
N ALA A 298 -7.69 -23.51 4.93
CA ALA A 298 -7.32 -24.69 5.71
C ALA A 298 -7.07 -24.35 7.18
N ILE A 299 -6.40 -23.23 7.47
CA ILE A 299 -6.22 -22.73 8.85
C ILE A 299 -7.58 -22.39 9.46
N PHE A 300 -8.45 -21.65 8.76
CA PHE A 300 -9.78 -21.32 9.24
C PHE A 300 -10.62 -22.56 9.51
N ASP A 301 -10.66 -23.52 8.60
CA ASP A 301 -11.42 -24.77 8.74
C ASP A 301 -10.95 -25.59 9.93
N GLN A 302 -9.63 -25.70 10.12
CA GLN A 302 -9.07 -26.51 11.20
C GLN A 302 -9.18 -25.83 12.56
N ARG A 303 -8.92 -24.53 12.63
CA ARG A 303 -8.72 -23.79 13.90
C ARG A 303 -9.92 -22.97 14.35
N CYS A 304 -10.78 -22.52 13.43
CA CYS A 304 -11.76 -21.47 13.71
C CYS A 304 -13.20 -21.87 13.34
N ALA A 305 -13.39 -22.49 12.18
CA ALA A 305 -14.66 -22.92 11.61
C ALA A 305 -14.97 -24.40 11.91
N SER A 306 -14.19 -25.03 12.79
CA SER A 306 -14.44 -26.37 13.31
C SER A 306 -15.42 -26.35 14.50
N GLY A 307 -16.21 -27.41 14.62
CA GLY A 307 -17.14 -27.57 15.75
C GLY A 307 -18.21 -26.46 15.83
N PRO A 308 -18.57 -25.99 17.04
CA PRO A 308 -19.66 -25.03 17.22
C PRO A 308 -19.24 -23.56 17.11
N CYS A 309 -18.07 -23.27 16.51
CA CYS A 309 -17.51 -21.91 16.49
C CYS A 309 -17.87 -21.16 15.20
N HIS A 310 -16.89 -20.73 14.42
CA HIS A 310 -17.09 -19.80 13.30
C HIS A 310 -17.33 -20.49 11.96
N GLY A 311 -18.08 -21.60 11.99
CA GLY A 311 -18.52 -22.36 10.82
C GLY A 311 -20.04 -22.31 10.66
N ALA A 312 -20.68 -23.46 10.43
CA ALA A 312 -22.14 -23.55 10.28
C ALA A 312 -22.94 -23.03 11.48
N GLU A 313 -22.41 -23.17 12.69
CA GLU A 313 -23.04 -22.71 13.94
C GLU A 313 -22.90 -21.21 14.19
N ARG A 314 -22.04 -20.53 13.42
CA ARG A 314 -21.89 -19.08 13.39
C ARG A 314 -21.74 -18.43 14.77
N ALA A 315 -20.79 -18.86 15.57
CA ALA A 315 -20.51 -18.25 16.87
C ALA A 315 -20.33 -16.72 16.72
N SER A 316 -21.01 -15.96 17.58
CA SER A 316 -21.11 -14.50 17.51
C SER A 316 -21.66 -13.96 16.17
N GLY A 317 -22.37 -14.78 15.41
CA GLY A 317 -22.94 -14.46 14.10
C GLY A 317 -21.94 -14.50 12.94
N LEU A 318 -20.71 -15.00 13.15
CA LEU A 318 -19.62 -14.97 12.18
C LEU A 318 -19.37 -16.35 11.56
N ASP A 319 -19.09 -16.36 10.26
CA ASP A 319 -18.80 -17.57 9.49
C ASP A 319 -17.53 -17.34 8.65
N LEU A 320 -16.54 -18.20 8.83
CA LEU A 320 -15.21 -18.15 8.19
C LEU A 320 -15.05 -19.22 7.10
N ARG A 321 -16.15 -19.82 6.64
CA ARG A 321 -16.13 -20.70 5.45
C ARG A 321 -16.19 -19.85 4.19
N ARG A 322 -15.47 -20.28 3.14
CA ARG A 322 -15.35 -19.58 1.85
C ARG A 322 -16.64 -18.95 1.33
N ALA A 323 -17.75 -19.69 1.36
CA ALA A 323 -19.04 -19.20 0.87
C ALA A 323 -19.54 -17.94 1.62
N ALA A 324 -19.32 -17.87 2.93
CA ALA A 324 -19.68 -16.71 3.75
C ALA A 324 -18.70 -15.53 3.56
N LEU A 325 -17.39 -15.81 3.43
CA LEU A 325 -16.41 -14.78 3.08
C LEU A 325 -16.72 -14.14 1.73
N ALA A 326 -17.03 -14.95 0.71
CA ALA A 326 -17.43 -14.48 -0.62
C ALA A 326 -18.73 -13.66 -0.59
N GLY A 327 -19.61 -13.92 0.37
CA GLY A 327 -20.83 -13.15 0.62
C GLY A 327 -20.61 -11.81 1.33
N GLY A 328 -19.37 -11.46 1.70
CA GLY A 328 -19.04 -10.19 2.36
C GLY A 328 -19.41 -10.12 3.84
N GLU A 329 -19.59 -11.26 4.51
CA GLU A 329 -20.03 -11.27 5.90
C GLU A 329 -18.95 -10.87 6.90
N VAL A 330 -17.68 -11.06 6.54
CA VAL A 330 -16.52 -10.80 7.42
C VAL A 330 -15.45 -9.91 6.76
N ILE A 331 -15.25 -10.01 5.44
CA ILE A 331 -14.30 -9.14 4.72
C ILE A 331 -14.96 -7.77 4.53
N GLY A 332 -14.32 -6.72 5.05
CA GLY A 332 -14.81 -5.34 5.04
C GLY A 332 -15.97 -5.06 6.01
N ALA A 333 -16.50 -6.08 6.69
CA ALA A 333 -17.59 -5.92 7.63
C ALA A 333 -17.12 -5.27 8.95
N PRO A 334 -17.91 -4.38 9.57
CA PRO A 334 -17.52 -3.72 10.81
C PRO A 334 -17.50 -4.69 11.99
N SER A 335 -16.51 -4.53 12.87
CA SER A 335 -16.46 -5.22 14.15
C SER A 335 -17.53 -4.70 15.08
N ARG A 336 -18.28 -5.63 15.70
CA ARG A 336 -19.26 -5.33 16.76
C ARG A 336 -18.60 -5.13 18.12
N GLU A 337 -17.41 -5.69 18.31
CA GLU A 337 -16.69 -5.63 19.58
C GLU A 337 -15.79 -4.39 19.69
N VAL A 338 -15.32 -3.86 18.56
CA VAL A 338 -14.46 -2.65 18.50
C VAL A 338 -15.01 -1.68 17.45
N PRO A 339 -15.72 -0.60 17.87
CA PRO A 339 -16.25 0.40 16.95
C PRO A 339 -15.16 1.03 16.07
N GLY A 340 -15.45 1.22 14.79
CA GLY A 340 -14.53 1.85 13.83
C GLY A 340 -13.49 0.91 13.22
N ARG A 341 -13.45 -0.36 13.62
CA ARG A 341 -12.52 -1.38 13.08
C ARG A 341 -13.26 -2.39 12.21
N ALA A 342 -12.65 -2.88 11.14
CA ALA A 342 -13.20 -3.98 10.36
C ALA A 342 -12.85 -5.34 10.98
N LEU A 343 -13.66 -6.38 10.74
CA LEU A 343 -13.35 -7.75 11.11
C LEU A 343 -12.10 -8.23 10.36
N ILE A 344 -12.11 -8.09 9.03
CA ILE A 344 -10.97 -8.20 8.14
C ILE A 344 -10.98 -6.95 7.25
N ALA A 345 -9.92 -6.14 7.29
CA ALA A 345 -9.68 -5.00 6.42
C ALA A 345 -8.72 -5.41 5.29
N PRO A 346 -9.21 -5.62 4.05
CA PRO A 346 -8.35 -5.86 2.90
C PRO A 346 -7.22 -4.83 2.80
N GLY A 347 -5.98 -5.29 2.66
CA GLY A 347 -4.80 -4.42 2.52
C GLY A 347 -4.29 -3.80 3.83
N ALA A 348 -4.92 -4.13 4.97
CA ALA A 348 -4.57 -3.57 6.27
C ALA A 348 -4.75 -4.61 7.40
N ALA A 349 -3.77 -5.50 7.56
CA ALA A 349 -3.79 -6.51 8.61
C ALA A 349 -3.77 -5.87 10.00
N ASP A 350 -3.01 -4.78 10.17
CA ASP A 350 -2.94 -4.06 11.44
C ASP A 350 -4.28 -3.40 11.81
N GLU A 351 -5.11 -3.04 10.83
CA GLU A 351 -6.47 -2.52 11.05
C GLU A 351 -7.52 -3.63 11.20
N SER A 352 -7.16 -4.89 10.98
CA SER A 352 -8.09 -6.02 11.02
C SER A 352 -8.28 -6.54 12.44
N TYR A 353 -9.52 -6.56 12.92
CA TYR A 353 -9.81 -7.06 14.27
C TYR A 353 -9.46 -8.55 14.43
N LEU A 354 -9.56 -9.35 13.37
CA LEU A 354 -9.09 -10.74 13.35
C LEU A 354 -7.63 -10.87 13.80
N VAL A 355 -6.73 -10.00 13.31
CA VAL A 355 -5.30 -10.02 13.66
C VAL A 355 -5.11 -9.80 15.15
N CYS A 356 -5.83 -8.82 15.71
CA CYS A 356 -5.81 -8.60 17.16
C CYS A 356 -6.38 -9.78 17.96
N LYS A 357 -7.35 -10.54 17.41
CA LYS A 357 -7.89 -11.73 18.08
C LYS A 357 -6.89 -12.91 18.10
N ILE A 358 -6.04 -13.05 17.10
CA ILE A 358 -5.08 -14.17 16.99
C ILE A 358 -3.68 -13.86 17.56
N GLU A 359 -3.36 -12.58 17.78
CA GLU A 359 -2.07 -12.11 18.34
C GLU A 359 -2.09 -12.15 19.88
N PRO A 360 -1.26 -12.97 20.57
CA PRO A 360 -1.34 -13.15 22.03
C PRO A 360 -1.25 -11.84 22.82
N GLY A 361 -0.43 -10.90 22.36
CA GLY A 361 -0.13 -9.64 23.03
C GLY A 361 -0.94 -8.42 22.58
N CYS A 362 -1.96 -8.57 21.73
CA CYS A 362 -2.70 -7.41 21.22
C CYS A 362 -3.43 -6.66 22.35
N ALA A 363 -2.98 -5.43 22.62
CA ALA A 363 -3.55 -4.56 23.66
C ALA A 363 -4.91 -3.97 23.28
N GLU A 364 -5.25 -3.94 21.99
CA GLU A 364 -6.49 -3.36 21.44
C GLU A 364 -7.67 -4.34 21.41
N ARG A 365 -7.49 -5.54 21.96
CA ARG A 365 -8.56 -6.53 22.01
C ARG A 365 -9.69 -6.03 22.91
N ALA A 366 -10.94 -6.20 22.48
CA ALA A 366 -12.08 -5.76 23.27
C ALA A 366 -12.06 -6.38 24.68
N GLN A 367 -12.32 -5.54 25.68
CA GLN A 367 -12.27 -5.92 27.08
C GLN A 367 -13.25 -7.08 27.38
N GLY A 368 -12.78 -8.07 28.13
CA GLY A 368 -13.58 -9.24 28.49
C GLY A 368 -13.68 -10.30 27.40
N THR A 369 -12.93 -10.16 26.30
CA THR A 369 -12.88 -11.17 25.23
C THR A 369 -11.57 -11.96 25.25
N ALA A 370 -11.64 -13.24 24.91
CA ALA A 370 -10.48 -14.13 24.82
C ALA A 370 -9.77 -14.00 23.46
N PRO A 371 -8.47 -14.34 23.37
CA PRO A 371 -7.83 -14.59 22.08
C PRO A 371 -8.50 -15.78 21.37
N MET A 372 -8.35 -15.83 20.05
CA MET A 372 -8.80 -16.91 19.21
C MET A 372 -7.60 -17.69 18.64
N PRO A 373 -7.72 -19.02 18.51
CA PRO A 373 -8.87 -19.86 18.87
C PRO A 373 -9.04 -20.07 20.39
N VAL A 374 -10.27 -20.26 20.87
CA VAL A 374 -10.52 -20.50 22.30
C VAL A 374 -9.89 -21.84 22.70
N GLY A 375 -9.05 -21.83 23.75
CA GLY A 375 -8.42 -23.04 24.29
C GLY A 375 -7.15 -23.49 23.55
N GLY A 376 -6.62 -22.68 22.64
CA GLY A 376 -5.36 -22.90 21.95
C GLY A 376 -4.74 -21.61 21.41
N GLU A 377 -3.61 -21.72 20.71
CA GLU A 377 -2.96 -20.60 20.02
C GLU A 377 -2.59 -21.05 18.60
N LEU A 378 -2.70 -20.15 17.62
CA LEU A 378 -2.15 -20.35 16.29
C LEU A 378 -0.61 -20.33 16.35
N GLY A 379 0.07 -21.10 15.51
CA GLY A 379 1.50 -20.98 15.33
C GLY A 379 1.90 -19.63 14.71
N ALA A 380 3.16 -19.23 14.89
CA ALA A 380 3.68 -17.99 14.30
C ALA A 380 3.54 -17.95 12.77
N GLU A 381 3.74 -19.10 12.11
CA GLU A 381 3.57 -19.24 10.66
C GLU A 381 2.10 -19.13 10.23
N GLU A 382 1.16 -19.75 10.96
CA GLU A 382 -0.27 -19.65 10.67
C GLU A 382 -0.76 -18.19 10.81
N ARG A 383 -0.29 -17.47 11.85
CA ARG A 383 -0.59 -16.04 12.02
C ARG A 383 0.02 -15.20 10.91
N ALA A 384 1.26 -15.48 10.53
CA ALA A 384 1.94 -14.77 9.44
C ALA A 384 1.21 -14.99 8.11
N ALA A 385 0.73 -16.22 7.83
CA ALA A 385 -0.04 -16.53 6.64
C ALA A 385 -1.37 -15.75 6.59
N ILE A 386 -2.12 -15.71 7.71
CA ILE A 386 -3.35 -14.91 7.80
C ILE A 386 -3.06 -13.41 7.63
N ARG A 387 -1.99 -12.89 8.24
CA ARG A 387 -1.61 -11.47 8.07
C ARG A 387 -1.23 -11.17 6.62
N ALA A 388 -0.40 -12.00 6.01
CA ALA A 388 0.02 -11.86 4.61
C ALA A 388 -1.18 -11.87 3.66
N TRP A 389 -2.14 -12.77 3.89
CA TRP A 389 -3.40 -12.82 3.13
C TRP A 389 -4.20 -11.52 3.18
N ILE A 390 -4.37 -10.99 4.40
CA ILE A 390 -5.10 -9.75 4.61
C ILE A 390 -4.37 -8.59 3.94
N GLU A 391 -3.04 -8.50 4.11
CA GLU A 391 -2.20 -7.51 3.44
C GLU A 391 -2.27 -7.61 1.90
N ALA A 392 -2.42 -8.83 1.35
CA ALA A 392 -2.62 -9.08 -0.07
C ALA A 392 -4.04 -8.73 -0.57
N GLY A 393 -4.88 -8.13 0.27
CA GLY A 393 -6.23 -7.68 -0.09
C GLY A 393 -7.33 -8.68 0.24
N ALA A 394 -7.04 -9.72 1.04
CA ALA A 394 -8.00 -10.73 1.48
C ALA A 394 -8.80 -11.38 0.31
N LYS A 395 -8.13 -11.57 -0.83
CA LYS A 395 -8.70 -12.20 -2.03
C LYS A 395 -8.99 -13.69 -1.80
N LEU A 396 -9.98 -14.25 -2.50
CA LEU A 396 -10.46 -15.64 -2.29
C LEU A 396 -10.14 -16.59 -3.46
N ASP A 397 -9.57 -16.04 -4.54
CA ASP A 397 -9.28 -16.67 -5.82
C ASP A 397 -7.84 -17.16 -5.96
#